data_AF-A0A497K076-F1
#
_entry.id   AF-A0A497K076-F1
#
_cell.length_a   1.000
_cell.length_b   1.000
_cell.length_c   1.000
_cell.angle_alpha   90.00
_cell.angle_beta   90.00
_cell.angle_gamma   90.00
#
_symmetry.space_group_name_H-M   'P 1'
#
loop_
_entity.id
_entity.type
_entity.pdbx_description
1 polymer ?
#
loop_
_entity_poly.entity_id
_entity_poly.type
_entity_poly.pdbx_seq_one_letter_code
_entity_poly.pdbx_strand_id
1 'polypeptide(L)'
;MADINYDDLGLKVGLECHQQLDTKEKLFCSCKPELSREKPRFFFLRRLRPTQSEMGQVDPAAYFEFQKGVKILYEADPETSCLVEMDEEPPHELNREALEIALTVALMMNAKPVDEVHVMRKVVIDGSNTTGFQRTCVIALNGEIQVDRKKIPIEHISLEEDAARKTGGEGLIVRYRIDRLCIPLIEVTTGPVIHSPEEAEKVALAIGRILRATGRVKRGIGTIRQDLNISIREGALIEVKGVQELELISKVVELEVKRQLALLKIRDELKRRGVTEEQIKDKIKDVTSVFKGTKCRILRRAIEKGRSIMAIRLPGFSGLLGTELIPGVRLGTEMADRARFWGRVGGILHSDEFQSYGISMDEVEELRRILNAGDEDAIVIVADEKENCIDALRAVAERAKEAIRGVPEETRAANPDGTTRYMRPRPGAARMYPETDVPPIPISNEYLERLRMNLPEMPERKVERLIREYGINEKLARQLQDSEYGDLFEMIVKETGVPSTFVAATLTETLKSLKREGFGIERLSREQIIEAFRLVGSGRTSKEALPEIFKWLSSHEGADPEEAVKTLGLAMLSKHELQRIIQELIDQNRRLISERGERAFGPLMGMIMKKYRGRVDARMVSALIKEEISRYRGGAN
;
A
#
# COMPACT_ATOMS: atom_id res chain seq x y z
N MET A 1 -23.41 -6.49 15.08
CA MET A 1 -22.28 -5.97 15.88
C MET A 1 -22.65 -4.54 16.22
N ALA A 2 -22.62 -4.14 17.48
CA ALA A 2 -22.94 -2.75 17.84
C ALA A 2 -21.98 -1.80 17.12
N ASP A 3 -22.49 -0.70 16.58
CA ASP A 3 -21.65 0.35 16.01
C ASP A 3 -20.68 0.85 17.09
N ILE A 4 -19.38 0.74 16.84
CA ILE A 4 -18.35 1.19 17.75
C ILE A 4 -18.34 2.71 17.71
N ASN A 5 -18.63 3.37 18.83
CA ASN A 5 -18.44 4.81 18.95
C ASN A 5 -16.96 5.12 19.26
N TYR A 6 -16.21 5.53 18.23
CA TYR A 6 -14.77 5.80 18.35
C TYR A 6 -14.45 7.01 19.24
N ASP A 7 -15.35 7.98 19.34
CA ASP A 7 -15.15 9.17 20.19
C ASP A 7 -15.19 8.79 21.68
N ASP A 8 -16.12 7.92 22.07
CA ASP A 8 -16.23 7.43 23.46
C ASP A 8 -14.99 6.66 23.90
N LEU A 9 -14.42 5.88 22.96
CA LEU A 9 -13.16 5.16 23.14
C LEU A 9 -11.94 6.09 23.18
N GLY A 10 -12.09 7.34 22.76
CA GLY A 10 -10.99 8.29 22.61
C GLY A 10 -9.97 7.83 21.57
N LEU A 11 -10.43 7.30 20.43
CA LEU A 11 -9.56 6.90 19.33
C LEU A 11 -8.71 8.09 18.88
N LYS A 12 -7.40 7.87 18.81
CA LYS A 12 -6.45 8.78 18.16
C LYS A 12 -5.59 8.02 17.19
N VAL A 13 -5.55 8.51 15.95
CA VAL A 13 -4.69 8.01 14.88
C VAL A 13 -3.74 9.12 14.44
N GLY A 14 -2.47 8.76 14.25
CA GLY A 14 -1.48 9.53 13.50
C GLY A 14 -1.04 8.75 12.27
N LEU A 15 -0.72 9.46 11.18
CA LEU A 15 -0.26 8.90 9.92
C LEU A 15 1.17 9.35 9.64
N GLU A 16 1.99 8.42 9.15
CA GLU A 16 3.32 8.69 8.58
C GLU A 16 3.29 8.22 7.12
N CYS A 17 3.07 9.15 6.20
CA CYS A 17 2.92 8.88 4.78
C CYS A 17 4.27 9.02 4.06
N HIS A 18 4.81 7.90 3.59
CA HIS A 18 6.06 7.81 2.87
C HIS A 18 5.81 7.70 1.36
N GLN A 19 6.52 8.49 0.56
CA GLN A 19 6.38 8.50 -0.89
C GLN A 19 7.74 8.64 -1.57
N GLN A 20 8.05 7.76 -2.52
CA GLN A 20 9.25 7.89 -3.34
C GLN A 20 9.14 9.08 -4.28
N LEU A 21 10.21 9.86 -4.38
CA LEU A 21 10.32 10.98 -5.31
C LEU A 21 10.86 10.51 -6.66
N ASP A 22 10.41 11.16 -7.73
CA ASP A 22 10.84 10.86 -9.09
C ASP A 22 11.96 11.80 -9.52
N THR A 23 13.15 11.56 -8.97
CA THR A 23 14.37 12.32 -9.23
C THR A 23 15.24 11.62 -10.28
N LYS A 24 16.23 12.34 -10.82
CA LYS A 24 17.21 11.79 -11.77
C LYS A 24 18.21 10.85 -11.11
N GLU A 25 18.57 11.16 -9.88
CA GLU A 25 19.59 10.47 -9.09
C GLU A 25 19.03 10.10 -7.71
N LYS A 26 19.69 9.16 -7.02
CA LYS A 26 19.41 8.79 -5.64
C LYS A 26 19.76 9.93 -4.67
N LEU A 27 19.40 9.76 -3.39
CA LEU A 27 19.42 10.85 -2.40
C LEU A 27 20.84 11.31 -2.04
N PHE A 28 21.78 10.37 -1.98
CA PHE A 28 23.18 10.60 -1.57
C PHE A 28 24.19 9.93 -2.52
N CYS A 29 23.79 9.62 -3.75
CA CYS A 29 24.69 9.13 -4.79
C CYS A 29 24.09 9.35 -6.20
N SER A 30 24.93 9.30 -7.22
CA SER A 30 24.54 9.52 -8.63
C SER A 30 23.88 8.33 -9.33
N CYS A 31 23.49 7.28 -8.59
CA CYS A 31 22.81 6.12 -9.18
C CYS A 31 21.37 6.47 -9.58
N LYS A 32 20.85 5.78 -10.61
CA LYS A 32 19.45 5.94 -11.04
C LYS A 32 18.49 5.37 -9.98
N PRO A 33 17.40 6.08 -9.63
CA PRO A 33 16.41 5.59 -8.68
C PRO A 33 15.41 4.64 -9.36
N GLU A 34 15.91 3.52 -9.87
CA GLU A 34 15.14 2.49 -10.59
C GLU A 34 15.37 1.11 -9.98
N LEU A 35 14.35 0.25 -10.07
CA LEU A 35 14.48 -1.15 -9.64
C LEU A 35 15.00 -1.99 -10.78
N SER A 36 16.10 -2.71 -10.56
CA SER A 36 16.68 -3.55 -11.58
C SER A 36 15.90 -4.86 -11.76
N ARG A 37 15.61 -5.19 -13.02
CA ARG A 37 14.96 -6.44 -13.44
C ARG A 37 15.97 -7.54 -13.75
N GLU A 38 17.22 -7.16 -13.94
CA GLU A 38 18.30 -8.08 -14.29
C GLU A 38 18.69 -8.97 -13.12
N LYS A 39 19.47 -10.02 -13.39
CA LYS A 39 20.06 -10.81 -12.30
C LYS A 39 21.16 -10.01 -11.59
N PRO A 40 21.25 -10.08 -10.25
CA PRO A 40 22.34 -9.42 -9.53
C PRO A 40 23.69 -9.96 -10.00
N ARG A 41 24.67 -9.07 -10.10
CA ARG A 41 26.03 -9.39 -10.59
C ARG A 41 27.02 -9.57 -9.46
N PHE A 42 26.78 -8.92 -8.32
CA PHE A 42 27.65 -8.96 -7.16
C PHE A 42 26.85 -9.34 -5.91
N PHE A 43 27.53 -10.03 -5.00
CA PHE A 43 26.99 -10.44 -3.71
C PHE A 43 28.02 -10.17 -2.64
N PHE A 44 27.58 -9.64 -1.49
CA PHE A 44 28.45 -9.44 -0.34
C PHE A 44 27.70 -9.71 0.95
N LEU A 45 28.41 -10.31 1.92
CA LEU A 45 27.82 -10.76 3.18
C LEU A 45 28.25 -9.81 4.30
N ARG A 46 27.28 -9.30 5.06
CA ARG A 46 27.51 -8.42 6.20
C ARG A 46 26.78 -8.94 7.45
N ARG A 47 27.21 -8.41 8.60
CA ARG A 47 26.52 -8.57 9.89
C ARG A 47 26.52 -7.23 10.61
N LEU A 48 25.34 -6.70 10.86
CA LEU A 48 25.17 -5.46 11.60
C LEU A 48 25.27 -5.72 13.11
N ARG A 49 25.69 -4.71 13.85
CA ARG A 49 25.84 -4.76 15.31
C ARG A 49 25.10 -3.56 15.91
N PRO A 50 24.46 -3.73 17.07
CA PRO A 50 23.88 -2.61 17.79
C PRO A 50 25.02 -1.72 18.32
N THR A 51 24.76 -0.42 18.35
CA THR A 51 25.67 0.59 18.92
C THR A 51 25.01 1.22 20.13
N GLN A 52 25.81 1.61 21.12
CA GLN A 52 25.34 2.39 22.26
C GLN A 52 25.08 3.84 21.83
N SER A 53 24.02 4.43 22.35
CA SER A 53 23.80 5.87 22.27
C SER A 53 24.86 6.63 23.06
N GLU A 54 24.87 7.96 22.94
CA GLU A 54 25.71 8.85 23.74
C GLU A 54 25.53 8.64 25.26
N MET A 55 24.36 8.11 25.67
CA MET A 55 24.01 7.79 27.06
C MET A 55 24.37 6.34 27.46
N GLY A 56 25.09 5.60 26.62
CA GLY A 56 25.47 4.20 26.85
C GLY A 56 24.32 3.19 26.69
N GLN A 57 23.15 3.63 26.21
CA GLN A 57 21.96 2.79 26.08
C GLN A 57 21.88 2.17 24.68
N VAL A 58 21.40 0.93 24.59
CA VAL A 58 21.13 0.29 23.29
C VAL A 58 19.64 0.35 23.01
N ASP A 59 19.27 0.74 21.79
CA ASP A 59 17.88 0.75 21.36
C ASP A 59 17.26 -0.67 21.47
N PRO A 60 16.12 -0.85 22.16
CA PRO A 60 15.51 -2.17 22.36
C PRO A 60 15.16 -2.88 21.06
N ALA A 61 14.67 -2.15 20.05
CA ALA A 61 14.31 -2.73 18.75
C ALA A 61 15.56 -3.17 17.98
N ALA A 62 16.66 -2.41 18.05
CA ALA A 62 17.94 -2.82 17.52
C ALA A 62 18.46 -4.05 18.26
N TYR A 63 18.52 -4.04 19.59
CA TYR A 63 18.97 -5.21 20.34
C TYR A 63 18.16 -6.47 20.00
N PHE A 64 16.84 -6.33 19.88
CA PHE A 64 15.92 -7.38 19.44
C PHE A 64 16.29 -7.94 18.06
N GLU A 65 16.54 -7.08 17.06
CA GLU A 65 16.98 -7.51 15.72
C GLU A 65 18.33 -8.22 15.76
N PHE A 66 19.28 -7.78 16.58
CA PHE A 66 20.61 -8.39 16.69
C PHE A 66 20.56 -9.80 17.28
N GLN A 67 19.67 -10.03 18.25
CA GLN A 67 19.48 -11.34 18.88
C GLN A 67 18.98 -12.42 17.92
N LYS A 68 18.38 -12.05 16.78
CA LYS A 68 18.04 -12.99 15.70
C LYS A 68 19.28 -13.69 15.11
N GLY A 69 20.47 -13.12 15.29
CA GLY A 69 21.72 -13.73 14.81
C GLY A 69 21.85 -13.81 13.29
N VAL A 70 21.06 -13.02 12.55
CA VAL A 70 21.01 -13.05 11.09
C VAL A 70 22.27 -12.45 10.45
N LYS A 71 22.74 -13.10 9.40
CA LYS A 71 23.68 -12.53 8.42
C LYS A 71 22.88 -11.98 7.25
N ILE A 72 23.40 -10.94 6.61
CA ILE A 72 22.71 -10.24 5.54
C ILE A 72 23.52 -10.42 4.26
N LEU A 73 22.93 -11.06 3.27
CA LEU A 73 23.50 -11.17 1.93
C LEU A 73 22.87 -10.08 1.06
N TYR A 74 23.70 -9.12 0.65
CA TYR A 74 23.29 -8.04 -0.24
C TYR A 74 23.54 -8.43 -1.71
N GLU A 75 22.56 -8.11 -2.55
CA GLU A 75 22.54 -8.34 -3.99
C GLU A 75 22.61 -6.99 -4.70
N ALA A 76 23.54 -6.84 -5.64
CA ALA A 76 23.77 -5.57 -6.33
C ALA A 76 24.06 -5.75 -7.82
N ASP A 77 23.85 -4.69 -8.59
CA ASP A 77 24.22 -4.58 -9.99
C ASP A 77 24.81 -3.19 -10.29
N PRO A 78 25.69 -3.06 -11.29
CA PRO A 78 26.39 -1.82 -11.56
C PRO A 78 25.51 -0.74 -12.21
N GLU A 79 24.28 -1.06 -12.62
CA GLU A 79 23.37 -0.10 -13.25
C GLU A 79 22.62 0.74 -12.21
N THR A 80 22.27 0.13 -11.08
CA THR A 80 21.42 0.74 -10.05
C THR A 80 22.11 0.87 -8.70
N SER A 81 23.37 0.46 -8.57
CA SER A 81 24.11 0.47 -7.29
C SER A 81 25.56 0.94 -7.44
N CYS A 82 26.07 1.61 -6.41
CA CYS A 82 27.46 2.09 -6.31
C CYS A 82 28.09 1.78 -4.95
N LEU A 83 29.33 2.21 -4.73
CA LEU A 83 30.07 2.00 -3.48
C LEU A 83 29.41 2.68 -2.27
N VAL A 84 28.74 3.82 -2.46
CA VAL A 84 27.98 4.50 -1.40
C VAL A 84 26.91 3.57 -0.83
N GLU A 85 26.14 2.91 -1.69
CA GLU A 85 25.08 1.99 -1.29
C GLU A 85 25.63 0.68 -0.74
N MET A 86 26.85 0.30 -1.09
CA MET A 86 27.54 -0.84 -0.52
C MET A 86 28.18 -0.52 0.84
N ASP A 87 28.14 0.75 1.28
CA ASP A 87 28.85 1.26 2.44
C ASP A 87 30.37 1.02 2.33
N GLU A 88 30.93 1.37 1.17
CA GLU A 88 32.35 1.30 0.80
C GLU A 88 32.91 2.68 0.33
N GLU A 89 32.05 3.71 0.31
CA GLU A 89 32.38 5.09 -0.03
C GLU A 89 31.49 6.03 0.81
N PRO A 90 32.01 7.18 1.30
CA PRO A 90 31.17 8.18 1.96
C PRO A 90 30.00 8.65 1.07
N PRO A 91 28.86 9.02 1.65
CA PRO A 91 27.74 9.57 0.89
C PRO A 91 28.15 10.86 0.17
N HIS A 92 27.55 11.10 -1.00
CA HIS A 92 27.65 12.39 -1.68
C HIS A 92 26.74 13.43 -1.00
N GLU A 93 26.77 14.67 -1.46
CA GLU A 93 25.88 15.71 -0.95
C GLU A 93 24.39 15.34 -1.15
N LEU A 94 23.52 15.92 -0.30
CA LEU A 94 22.08 15.74 -0.43
C LEU A 94 21.60 16.19 -1.81
N ASN A 95 20.83 15.32 -2.46
CA ASN A 95 20.23 15.59 -3.75
C ASN A 95 19.32 16.85 -3.72
N ARG A 96 19.74 17.89 -4.47
CA ARG A 96 19.04 19.19 -4.54
C ARG A 96 17.67 19.11 -5.19
N GLU A 97 17.49 18.20 -6.14
CA GLU A 97 16.20 17.96 -6.78
C GLU A 97 15.20 17.38 -5.77
N ALA A 98 15.63 16.41 -4.95
CA ALA A 98 14.81 15.83 -3.89
C ALA A 98 14.44 16.86 -2.81
N LEU A 99 15.41 17.67 -2.38
CA LEU A 99 15.18 18.76 -1.43
C LEU A 99 14.15 19.78 -1.96
N GLU A 100 14.23 20.15 -3.23
CA GLU A 100 13.28 21.07 -3.85
C GLU A 100 11.84 20.53 -3.84
N ILE A 101 11.66 19.23 -4.13
CA ILE A 101 10.34 18.59 -4.09
C ILE A 101 9.81 18.63 -2.66
N ALA A 102 10.63 18.28 -1.67
CA ALA A 102 10.23 18.28 -0.27
C ALA A 102 9.85 19.69 0.23
N LEU A 103 10.62 20.72 -0.14
CA LEU A 103 10.28 22.12 0.16
C LEU A 103 9.00 22.58 -0.53
N THR A 104 8.79 22.17 -1.78
CA THR A 104 7.55 22.47 -2.53
C THR A 104 6.34 21.85 -1.82
N VAL A 105 6.42 20.58 -1.43
CA VAL A 105 5.37 19.90 -0.66
C VAL A 105 5.14 20.60 0.68
N ALA A 106 6.21 20.98 1.38
CA ALA A 106 6.11 21.71 2.63
C ALA A 106 5.33 23.02 2.50
N LEU A 107 5.64 23.82 1.48
CA LEU A 107 4.92 25.06 1.21
C LEU A 107 3.46 24.82 0.81
N MET A 108 3.18 23.77 0.03
CA MET A 108 1.79 23.38 -0.32
C MET A 108 0.97 22.97 0.90
N MET A 109 1.60 22.42 1.93
CA MET A 109 0.99 22.06 3.22
C MET A 109 1.12 23.18 4.27
N ASN A 110 1.46 24.40 3.85
CA ASN A 110 1.66 25.55 4.76
C ASN A 110 2.59 25.24 5.95
N ALA A 111 3.53 24.30 5.78
CA ALA A 111 4.56 24.00 6.76
C ALA A 111 5.66 25.06 6.71
N LYS A 112 6.42 25.16 7.79
CA LYS A 112 7.54 26.09 7.94
C LYS A 112 8.84 25.34 7.64
N PRO A 113 9.49 25.59 6.49
CA PRO A 113 10.82 25.05 6.21
C PRO A 113 11.81 25.45 7.30
N VAL A 114 12.78 24.57 7.57
CA VAL A 114 13.90 24.89 8.46
C VAL A 114 14.87 25.87 7.79
N ASP A 115 15.58 26.66 8.58
CA ASP A 115 16.60 27.59 8.07
C ASP A 115 17.84 26.85 7.53
N GLU A 116 18.13 25.67 8.09
CA GLU A 116 19.24 24.81 7.68
C GLU A 116 18.84 23.34 7.82
N VAL A 117 19.08 22.55 6.77
CA VAL A 117 18.81 21.11 6.76
C VAL A 117 20.05 20.36 7.26
N HIS A 118 19.85 19.52 8.28
CA HIS A 118 20.86 18.65 8.87
C HIS A 118 20.50 17.19 8.60
N VAL A 119 21.46 16.41 8.11
CA VAL A 119 21.28 14.97 7.89
C VAL A 119 21.60 14.22 9.19
N MET A 120 20.72 13.28 9.53
CA MET A 120 20.80 12.45 10.73
C MET A 120 20.85 10.98 10.33
N ARG A 121 21.46 10.15 11.18
CA ARG A 121 21.53 8.70 11.05
C ARG A 121 20.54 8.08 12.02
N LYS A 122 19.45 7.53 11.49
CA LYS A 122 18.44 6.75 12.24
C LYS A 122 18.87 5.29 12.24
N VAL A 123 19.24 4.72 13.40
CA VAL A 123 19.78 3.35 13.49
C VAL A 123 18.77 2.32 12.96
N VAL A 124 19.14 1.51 11.96
CA VAL A 124 18.29 0.47 11.33
C VAL A 124 19.14 -0.78 11.12
N ILE A 125 18.92 -1.80 11.95
CA ILE A 125 19.78 -2.99 11.94
C ILE A 125 19.13 -4.28 11.44
N ASP A 126 17.92 -4.19 10.86
CA ASP A 126 17.23 -5.33 10.23
C ASP A 126 17.86 -5.79 8.90
N GLY A 127 18.93 -5.11 8.47
CA GLY A 127 19.67 -5.37 7.24
C GLY A 127 19.09 -4.69 6.00
N SER A 128 18.07 -3.85 6.13
CA SER A 128 17.53 -3.12 5.00
C SER A 128 18.37 -1.89 4.60
N ASN A 129 19.26 -1.42 5.47
CA ASN A 129 20.29 -0.42 5.18
C ASN A 129 21.69 -1.04 5.38
N THR A 130 22.55 -0.94 4.37
CA THR A 130 23.91 -1.53 4.36
C THR A 130 24.84 -0.95 5.43
N THR A 131 24.64 0.33 5.75
CA THR A 131 25.33 1.13 6.77
C THR A 131 24.88 0.80 8.20
N GLY A 132 23.74 0.12 8.37
CA GLY A 132 23.09 -0.07 9.68
C GLY A 132 22.33 1.16 10.20
N PHE A 133 22.15 2.18 9.37
CA PHE A 133 21.32 3.34 9.64
C PHE A 133 20.68 3.88 8.36
N GLN A 134 19.56 4.57 8.49
CA GLN A 134 18.92 5.32 7.42
C GLN A 134 19.30 6.79 7.58
N ARG A 135 19.76 7.43 6.49
CA ARG A 135 19.95 8.89 6.50
C ARG A 135 18.58 9.56 6.35
N THR A 136 18.26 10.44 7.29
CA THR A 136 16.98 11.16 7.37
C THR A 136 17.26 12.62 7.76
N CYS A 137 16.54 13.57 7.15
CA CYS A 137 16.64 14.99 7.49
C CYS A 137 15.24 15.62 7.60
N VAL A 138 15.05 16.51 8.56
CA VAL A 138 13.82 17.30 8.70
C VAL A 138 13.89 18.47 7.74
N ILE A 139 12.84 18.64 6.93
CA ILE A 139 12.73 19.70 5.92
C ILE A 139 11.84 20.83 6.39
N ALA A 140 10.71 20.50 7.03
CA ALA A 140 9.76 21.49 7.51
C ALA A 140 8.97 20.99 8.74
N LEU A 141 8.44 21.93 9.51
CA LEU A 141 7.66 21.68 10.73
C LEU A 141 6.36 22.50 10.73
N ASN A 142 5.39 22.10 11.54
CA ASN A 142 4.20 22.91 11.87
C ASN A 142 3.37 23.32 10.64
N GLY A 143 3.05 22.37 9.77
CA GLY A 143 2.13 22.56 8.66
C GLY A 143 0.69 22.19 8.98
N GLU A 144 -0.16 22.26 7.96
CA GLU A 144 -1.56 21.89 8.04
C GLU A 144 -2.15 21.59 6.67
N ILE A 145 -3.12 20.67 6.65
CA ILE A 145 -3.98 20.46 5.48
C ILE A 145 -5.44 20.51 5.90
N GLN A 146 -6.31 20.89 4.97
CA GLN A 146 -7.74 20.88 5.17
C GLN A 146 -8.31 19.57 4.60
N VAL A 147 -8.98 18.79 5.44
CA VAL A 147 -9.68 17.57 5.02
C VAL A 147 -11.12 17.68 5.48
N ASP A 148 -12.05 17.66 4.53
CA ASP A 148 -13.44 18.05 4.76
C ASP A 148 -13.52 19.42 5.47
N ARG A 149 -14.08 19.47 6.68
CA ARG A 149 -14.19 20.70 7.50
C ARG A 149 -13.17 20.76 8.65
N LYS A 150 -12.22 19.83 8.69
CA LYS A 150 -11.24 19.73 9.76
C LYS A 150 -9.84 20.09 9.26
N LYS A 151 -9.12 20.81 10.11
CA LYS A 151 -7.72 21.12 9.94
C LYS A 151 -6.88 20.01 10.55
N ILE A 152 -6.07 19.36 9.74
CA ILE A 152 -5.16 18.30 10.15
C ILE A 152 -3.76 18.90 10.25
N PRO A 153 -3.16 18.95 11.45
CA PRO A 153 -1.79 19.42 11.62
C PRO A 153 -0.80 18.44 11.00
N ILE A 154 0.20 18.97 10.31
CA ILE A 154 1.37 18.25 9.83
C ILE A 154 2.53 18.60 10.77
N GLU A 155 2.95 17.66 11.62
CA GLU A 155 3.97 17.91 12.64
C GLU A 155 5.33 18.17 11.99
N HIS A 156 5.73 17.27 11.08
CA HIS A 156 6.95 17.40 10.31
C HIS A 156 6.84 16.79 8.92
N ILE A 157 7.72 17.27 8.05
CA ILE A 157 8.01 16.72 6.73
C ILE A 157 9.50 16.46 6.68
N SER A 158 9.89 15.23 6.36
CA SER A 158 11.27 14.76 6.30
C SER A 158 11.60 14.18 4.93
N LEU A 159 12.89 14.14 4.64
CA LEU A 159 13.47 13.51 3.46
C LEU A 159 14.49 12.47 3.92
N GLU A 160 14.34 11.24 3.43
CA GLU A 160 15.15 10.10 3.85
C GLU A 160 15.46 9.13 2.72
N GLU A 161 16.43 8.25 2.96
CA GLU A 161 16.75 7.13 2.06
C GLU A 161 15.66 6.06 2.14
N ASP A 162 15.15 5.57 1.01
CA ASP A 162 14.42 4.31 1.04
C ASP A 162 15.37 3.14 1.35
N ALA A 163 14.83 2.07 1.92
CA ALA A 163 15.55 0.87 2.33
C ALA A 163 15.63 -0.15 1.19
N ALA A 164 16.63 -1.03 1.24
CA ALA A 164 16.78 -2.14 0.31
C ALA A 164 15.53 -3.06 0.29
N ARG A 165 15.30 -3.75 -0.83
CA ARG A 165 14.15 -4.66 -0.96
C ARG A 165 14.54 -6.07 -0.52
N LYS A 166 13.75 -6.68 0.37
CA LYS A 166 13.98 -8.06 0.80
C LYS A 166 13.64 -9.02 -0.34
N THR A 167 14.60 -9.81 -0.81
CA THR A 167 14.42 -10.77 -1.91
C THR A 167 14.24 -12.20 -1.42
N GLY A 168 14.55 -12.48 -0.15
CA GLY A 168 14.25 -13.75 0.49
C GLY A 168 15.03 -13.98 1.78
N GLY A 169 15.07 -15.22 2.24
CA GLY A 169 15.91 -15.64 3.35
C GLY A 169 15.89 -17.16 3.52
N GLU A 170 16.98 -17.70 4.02
CA GLU A 170 17.15 -19.13 4.32
C GLU A 170 17.95 -19.28 5.61
N GLY A 171 17.38 -20.01 6.58
CA GLY A 171 17.97 -20.15 7.91
C GLY A 171 18.24 -18.79 8.57
N LEU A 172 19.50 -18.56 8.94
CA LEU A 172 19.97 -17.30 9.54
C LEU A 172 20.54 -16.31 8.50
N ILE A 173 20.20 -16.47 7.22
CA ILE A 173 20.61 -15.55 6.16
C ILE A 173 19.38 -14.85 5.61
N VAL A 174 19.37 -13.52 5.62
CA VAL A 174 18.38 -12.71 4.91
C VAL A 174 19.03 -12.13 3.66
N ARG A 175 18.27 -12.10 2.56
CA ARG A 175 18.71 -11.52 1.28
C ARG A 175 18.01 -10.20 1.02
N TYR A 176 18.80 -9.19 0.70
CA TYR A 176 18.33 -7.87 0.28
C TYR A 176 18.96 -7.48 -1.04
N ARG A 177 18.18 -6.86 -1.92
CA ARG A 177 18.68 -6.22 -3.12
C ARG A 177 18.69 -4.71 -2.94
N ILE A 178 19.84 -4.09 -3.22
CA ILE A 178 20.11 -2.70 -2.87
C ILE A 178 19.71 -1.70 -3.95
N ASP A 179 19.17 -2.14 -5.09
CA ASP A 179 18.66 -1.26 -6.16
C ASP A 179 17.65 -0.20 -5.68
N ARG A 180 16.86 -0.50 -4.63
CA ARG A 180 15.94 0.45 -4.00
C ARG A 180 16.59 1.33 -2.93
N LEU A 181 17.71 0.92 -2.35
CA LEU A 181 18.38 1.66 -1.29
C LEU A 181 18.70 3.08 -1.78
N CYS A 182 18.54 4.08 -0.91
CA CYS A 182 18.86 5.48 -1.20
C CYS A 182 17.98 6.15 -2.28
N ILE A 183 16.90 5.51 -2.77
CA ILE A 183 15.86 6.24 -3.51
C ILE A 183 15.27 7.33 -2.60
N PRO A 184 15.17 8.60 -3.03
CA PRO A 184 14.66 9.67 -2.18
C PRO A 184 13.22 9.41 -1.76
N LEU A 185 12.97 9.49 -0.46
CA LEU A 185 11.68 9.20 0.15
C LEU A 185 11.28 10.41 1.00
N ILE A 186 10.14 11.02 0.68
CA ILE A 186 9.54 12.03 1.54
C ILE A 186 8.61 11.34 2.54
N GLU A 187 8.70 11.73 3.82
CA GLU A 187 7.78 11.33 4.88
C GLU A 187 7.00 12.57 5.33
N VAL A 188 5.67 12.45 5.38
CA VAL A 188 4.75 13.47 5.87
C VAL A 188 4.02 12.92 7.08
N THR A 189 4.18 13.56 8.23
CA THR A 189 3.67 13.06 9.51
C THR A 189 2.59 13.98 10.08
N THR A 190 1.42 13.41 10.38
CA THR A 190 0.29 14.15 10.94
C THR A 190 0.32 14.15 12.47
N GLY A 191 -0.28 15.16 13.09
CA GLY A 191 -0.58 15.09 14.53
C GLY A 191 -1.68 14.06 14.86
N PRO A 192 -1.76 13.60 16.12
CA PRO A 192 -2.66 12.51 16.56
C PRO A 192 -4.11 13.00 16.78
N VAL A 193 -4.71 13.59 15.75
CA VAL A 193 -6.04 14.22 15.80
C VAL A 193 -7.10 13.48 15.00
N ILE A 194 -6.78 12.32 14.42
CA ILE A 194 -7.73 11.55 13.62
C ILE A 194 -8.53 10.62 14.55
N HIS A 195 -9.87 10.65 14.46
CA HIS A 195 -10.78 10.03 15.41
C HIS A 195 -11.67 8.93 14.82
N SER A 196 -11.61 8.67 13.51
CA SER A 196 -12.28 7.52 12.90
C SER A 196 -11.43 6.82 11.84
N PRO A 197 -11.71 5.53 11.55
CA PRO A 197 -11.06 4.81 10.45
C PRO A 197 -11.21 5.48 9.07
N GLU A 198 -12.41 5.96 8.75
CA GLU A 198 -12.71 6.61 7.48
C GLU A 198 -11.99 7.96 7.36
N GLU A 199 -11.86 8.68 8.47
CA GLU A 199 -11.08 9.92 8.51
C GLU A 199 -9.60 9.64 8.21
N ALA A 200 -9.01 8.58 8.78
CA ALA A 200 -7.63 8.20 8.49
C ALA A 200 -7.38 7.95 7.00
N GLU A 201 -8.30 7.24 6.34
CA GLU A 201 -8.24 6.99 4.89
C GLU A 201 -8.34 8.30 4.08
N LYS A 202 -9.27 9.19 4.42
CA LYS A 202 -9.42 10.49 3.73
C LYS A 202 -8.20 11.38 3.90
N VAL A 203 -7.59 11.41 5.09
CA VAL A 203 -6.38 12.20 5.35
C VAL A 203 -5.21 11.65 4.56
N ALA A 204 -5.00 10.33 4.55
CA ALA A 204 -3.96 9.70 3.74
C ALA A 204 -4.15 9.99 2.24
N LEU A 205 -5.40 9.95 1.74
CA LEU A 205 -5.73 10.30 0.37
C LEU A 205 -5.40 11.77 0.06
N ALA A 206 -5.74 12.70 0.94
CA ALA A 206 -5.46 14.13 0.76
C ALA A 206 -3.95 14.39 0.69
N ILE A 207 -3.16 13.79 1.60
CA ILE A 207 -1.69 13.86 1.57
C ILE A 207 -1.15 13.30 0.25
N GLY A 208 -1.61 12.11 -0.16
CA GLY A 208 -1.22 11.49 -1.42
C GLY A 208 -1.54 12.34 -2.65
N ARG A 209 -2.67 13.05 -2.65
CA ARG A 209 -3.05 13.97 -3.73
C ARG A 209 -2.14 15.19 -3.80
N ILE A 210 -1.80 15.79 -2.66
CA ILE A 210 -0.87 16.92 -2.59
C ILE A 210 0.51 16.49 -3.12
N LEU A 211 1.00 15.34 -2.67
CA LEU A 211 2.26 14.77 -3.15
C LEU A 211 2.23 14.56 -4.68
N ARG A 212 1.15 14.00 -5.22
CA ARG A 212 0.99 13.79 -6.67
C ARG A 212 0.83 15.07 -7.47
N ALA A 213 0.29 16.13 -6.88
CA ALA A 213 0.12 17.42 -7.55
C ALA A 213 1.46 18.06 -7.92
N THR A 214 2.56 17.67 -7.27
CA THR A 214 3.92 18.07 -7.67
C THR A 214 4.32 17.56 -9.06
N GLY A 215 3.71 16.47 -9.54
CA GLY A 215 4.15 15.79 -10.76
C GLY A 215 5.53 15.12 -10.66
N ARG A 216 6.16 15.13 -9.47
CA ARG A 216 7.56 14.72 -9.24
C ARG A 216 7.69 13.59 -8.21
N VAL A 217 6.66 12.76 -8.09
CA VAL A 217 6.64 11.57 -7.23
C VAL A 217 6.45 10.32 -8.06
N LYS A 218 7.12 9.23 -7.67
CA LYS A 218 6.97 7.95 -8.36
C LYS A 218 5.55 7.40 -8.19
N ARG A 219 5.10 6.67 -9.20
CA ARG A 219 3.77 6.02 -9.21
C ARG A 219 3.94 4.52 -9.41
N GLY A 220 3.01 3.75 -8.86
CA GLY A 220 3.00 2.29 -8.96
C GLY A 220 3.13 1.61 -7.60
N ILE A 221 3.05 0.28 -7.63
CA ILE A 221 3.10 -0.55 -6.42
C ILE A 221 4.45 -0.38 -5.72
N GLY A 222 4.43 -0.22 -4.39
CA GLY A 222 5.63 -0.11 -3.57
C GLY A 222 6.31 1.28 -3.58
N THR A 223 5.75 2.26 -4.29
CA THR A 223 6.24 3.65 -4.28
C THR A 223 5.72 4.48 -3.11
N ILE A 224 4.63 4.04 -2.48
CA ILE A 224 4.00 4.67 -1.33
C ILE A 224 3.86 3.64 -0.20
N ARG A 225 4.07 4.08 1.04
CA ARG A 225 3.82 3.30 2.26
C ARG A 225 3.24 4.23 3.32
N GLN A 226 2.34 3.72 4.14
CA GLN A 226 1.78 4.43 5.26
C GLN A 226 2.01 3.62 6.52
N ASP A 227 2.58 4.27 7.53
CA ASP A 227 2.63 3.73 8.89
C ASP A 227 1.56 4.45 9.73
N LEU A 228 0.89 3.70 10.61
CA LEU A 228 -0.23 4.19 11.41
C LEU A 228 0.13 4.11 12.89
N ASN A 229 -0.10 5.19 13.64
CA ASN A 229 0.02 5.21 15.09
C ASN A 229 -1.38 5.25 15.70
N ILE A 230 -1.85 4.14 16.29
CA ILE A 230 -3.25 3.95 16.72
C ILE A 230 -3.30 3.78 18.24
N SER A 231 -4.19 4.53 18.91
CA SER A 231 -4.43 4.42 20.35
C SER A 231 -5.88 4.65 20.74
N ILE A 232 -6.29 4.07 21.88
CA ILE A 232 -7.57 4.32 22.56
C ILE A 232 -7.30 4.62 24.05
N ARG A 233 -8.24 5.26 24.76
CA ARG A 233 -8.03 5.83 26.11
C ARG A 233 -7.48 4.85 27.15
N GLU A 234 -7.97 3.62 27.18
CA GLU A 234 -7.49 2.58 28.11
C GLU A 234 -6.51 1.58 27.47
N GLY A 235 -6.19 1.78 26.20
CA GLY A 235 -5.33 0.92 25.41
C GLY A 235 -3.86 1.35 25.47
N ALA A 236 -3.18 1.22 24.33
CA ALA A 236 -1.79 1.61 24.18
C ALA A 236 -1.56 2.23 22.79
N LEU A 237 -0.43 2.93 22.63
CA LEU A 237 -0.02 3.46 21.35
C LEU A 237 0.68 2.38 20.51
N ILE A 238 0.00 1.94 19.46
CA ILE A 238 0.45 0.86 18.58
C ILE A 238 0.91 1.45 17.25
N GLU A 239 2.15 1.16 16.87
CA GLU A 239 2.69 1.49 15.55
C GLU A 239 2.41 0.33 14.60
N VAL A 240 1.63 0.54 13.54
CA VAL A 240 1.38 -0.45 12.49
C VAL A 240 2.13 -0.03 11.23
N LYS A 241 3.10 -0.82 10.80
CA LYS A 241 3.93 -0.53 9.64
C LYS A 241 3.45 -1.18 8.35
N GLY A 242 3.71 -0.49 7.25
CA GLY A 242 3.70 -1.06 5.91
C GLY A 242 2.33 -1.23 5.27
N VAL A 243 1.38 -0.34 5.59
CA VAL A 243 0.11 -0.27 4.85
C VAL A 243 0.40 0.34 3.48
N GLN A 244 0.04 -0.36 2.39
CA GLN A 244 0.30 0.11 1.03
C GLN A 244 -0.95 0.58 0.30
N GLU A 245 -2.06 -0.13 0.54
CA GLU A 245 -3.35 0.14 -0.09
C GLU A 245 -4.13 1.14 0.76
N LEU A 246 -4.66 2.17 0.12
CA LEU A 246 -5.37 3.26 0.79
C LEU A 246 -6.61 2.74 1.52
N GLU A 247 -7.38 1.89 0.85
CA GLU A 247 -8.61 1.28 1.36
C GLU A 247 -8.34 0.34 2.56
N LEU A 248 -7.10 -0.10 2.73
CA LEU A 248 -6.69 -0.95 3.85
C LEU A 248 -6.48 -0.15 5.14
N ILE A 249 -6.23 1.16 5.05
CA ILE A 249 -5.98 2.02 6.22
C ILE A 249 -7.16 1.99 7.19
N SER A 250 -8.37 2.26 6.70
CA SER A 250 -9.59 2.22 7.52
C SER A 250 -9.78 0.84 8.14
N LYS A 251 -9.54 -0.24 7.38
CA LYS A 251 -9.67 -1.60 7.89
C LYS A 251 -8.68 -1.93 9.02
N VAL A 252 -7.42 -1.53 8.86
CA VAL A 252 -6.37 -1.73 9.87
C VAL A 252 -6.70 -0.97 11.16
N VAL A 253 -7.16 0.28 11.06
CA VAL A 253 -7.58 1.05 12.24
C VAL A 253 -8.74 0.38 12.95
N GLU A 254 -9.78 -0.04 12.21
CA GLU A 254 -10.95 -0.72 12.76
C GLU A 254 -10.55 -2.00 13.52
N LEU A 255 -9.73 -2.85 12.90
CA LEU A 255 -9.29 -4.12 13.47
C LEU A 255 -8.36 -3.91 14.66
N GLU A 256 -7.46 -2.93 14.62
CA GLU A 256 -6.59 -2.63 15.75
C GLU A 256 -7.40 -2.15 16.96
N VAL A 257 -8.42 -1.30 16.78
CA VAL A 257 -9.33 -0.90 17.85
C VAL A 257 -10.02 -2.12 18.46
N LYS A 258 -10.55 -3.04 17.62
CA LYS A 258 -11.18 -4.29 18.09
C LYS A 258 -10.21 -5.16 18.87
N ARG A 259 -8.96 -5.30 18.40
CA ARG A 259 -7.90 -6.05 19.07
C ARG A 259 -7.63 -5.48 20.47
N GLN A 260 -7.45 -4.16 20.58
CA GLN A 260 -7.21 -3.50 21.86
C GLN A 260 -8.40 -3.71 22.81
N LEU A 261 -9.64 -3.51 22.35
CA LEU A 261 -10.83 -3.76 23.17
C LEU A 261 -10.94 -5.21 23.66
N ALA A 262 -10.61 -6.18 22.82
CA ALA A 262 -10.61 -7.59 23.21
C ALA A 262 -9.54 -7.88 24.28
N LEU A 263 -8.35 -7.31 24.15
CA LEU A 263 -7.30 -7.40 25.16
C LEU A 263 -7.69 -6.74 26.49
N LEU A 264 -8.40 -5.60 26.45
CA LEU A 264 -8.92 -4.96 27.66
C LEU A 264 -9.97 -5.81 28.36
N LYS A 265 -10.84 -6.49 27.61
CA LYS A 265 -11.79 -7.47 28.19
C LYS A 265 -11.07 -8.63 28.86
N ILE A 266 -10.00 -9.15 28.25
CA ILE A 266 -9.15 -10.20 28.86
C ILE A 266 -8.49 -9.68 30.14
N ARG A 267 -7.94 -8.47 30.12
CA ARG A 267 -7.35 -7.81 31.30
C ARG A 267 -8.37 -7.71 32.44
N ASP A 268 -9.58 -7.24 32.15
CA ASP A 268 -10.63 -7.05 33.15
C ASP A 268 -11.11 -8.38 33.72
N GLU A 269 -11.16 -9.42 32.88
CA GLU A 269 -11.46 -10.78 33.30
C GLU A 269 -10.35 -11.38 34.19
N LEU A 270 -9.08 -11.17 33.86
CA LEU A 270 -7.94 -11.58 34.70
C LEU A 270 -7.95 -10.85 36.05
N LYS A 271 -8.28 -9.55 36.06
CA LYS A 271 -8.47 -8.78 37.30
C LYS A 271 -9.64 -9.31 38.12
N ARG A 272 -10.75 -9.66 37.48
CA ARG A 272 -11.93 -10.27 38.14
C ARG A 272 -11.59 -11.62 38.79
N ARG A 273 -10.71 -12.41 38.15
CA ARG A 273 -10.17 -13.67 38.70
C ARG A 273 -9.09 -13.46 39.77
N GLY A 274 -8.72 -12.21 40.08
CA GLY A 274 -7.69 -11.90 41.08
C GLY A 274 -6.27 -12.28 40.66
N VAL A 275 -6.00 -12.36 39.36
CA VAL A 275 -4.69 -12.73 38.83
C VAL A 275 -3.72 -11.56 38.93
N THR A 276 -2.53 -11.80 39.48
CA THR A 276 -1.46 -10.79 39.57
C THR A 276 -0.19 -11.26 38.83
N GLU A 277 0.68 -10.33 38.49
CA GLU A 277 1.91 -10.65 37.74
C GLU A 277 2.87 -11.56 38.52
N GLU A 278 2.91 -11.44 39.85
CA GLU A 278 3.76 -12.25 40.73
C GLU A 278 3.35 -13.74 40.75
N GLN A 279 2.10 -14.02 40.34
CA GLN A 279 1.61 -15.39 40.19
C GLN A 279 2.12 -16.05 38.90
N ILE A 280 2.52 -15.26 37.89
CA ILE A 280 3.14 -15.75 36.65
C ILE A 280 4.63 -16.03 36.93
N LYS A 281 4.90 -17.24 37.42
CA LYS A 281 6.25 -17.69 37.80
C LYS A 281 6.92 -18.45 36.66
N ASP A 282 8.22 -18.27 36.49
CA ASP A 282 9.08 -19.04 35.57
C ASP A 282 9.34 -20.47 36.11
N LYS A 283 8.26 -21.22 36.36
CA LYS A 283 8.29 -22.61 36.85
C LYS A 283 8.06 -23.57 35.69
N ILE A 284 8.97 -23.54 34.73
CA ILE A 284 8.93 -24.42 33.56
C ILE A 284 9.27 -25.86 33.98
N LYS A 285 8.46 -26.84 33.54
CA LYS A 285 8.68 -28.26 33.83
C LYS A 285 8.83 -29.07 32.54
N ASP A 286 9.69 -30.07 32.58
CA ASP A 286 9.75 -31.10 31.55
C ASP A 286 8.57 -32.08 31.74
N VAL A 287 7.75 -32.21 30.72
CA VAL A 287 6.55 -33.05 30.68
C VAL A 287 6.62 -34.09 29.56
N THR A 288 7.83 -34.35 29.03
CA THR A 288 8.03 -35.28 27.91
C THR A 288 7.51 -36.68 28.22
N SER A 289 7.60 -37.12 29.49
CA SER A 289 7.10 -38.42 29.94
C SER A 289 5.59 -38.61 29.78
N VAL A 290 4.81 -37.53 29.85
CA VAL A 290 3.34 -37.56 29.71
C VAL A 290 2.94 -37.99 28.30
N PHE A 291 3.73 -37.60 27.30
CA PHE A 291 3.37 -37.73 25.89
C PHE A 291 3.98 -38.94 25.19
N LYS A 292 4.53 -39.92 25.92
CA LYS A 292 5.14 -41.13 25.33
C LYS A 292 4.19 -41.90 24.40
N GLY A 293 2.89 -41.88 24.68
CA GLY A 293 1.84 -42.54 23.89
C GLY A 293 0.95 -41.60 23.09
N THR A 294 1.36 -40.34 22.90
CA THR A 294 0.43 -39.30 22.45
C THR A 294 -0.08 -39.48 21.01
N LYS A 295 -1.36 -39.20 20.81
CA LYS A 295 -1.98 -39.12 19.48
C LYS A 295 -1.65 -37.82 18.77
N CYS A 296 -1.16 -36.79 19.49
CA CYS A 296 -0.73 -35.54 18.90
C CYS A 296 0.49 -35.72 17.97
N ARG A 297 0.27 -35.53 16.67
CA ARG A 297 1.31 -35.73 15.64
C ARG A 297 2.54 -34.84 15.85
N ILE A 298 2.34 -33.62 16.33
CA ILE A 298 3.40 -32.62 16.53
C ILE A 298 4.34 -33.09 17.65
N LEU A 299 3.78 -33.43 18.80
CA LEU A 299 4.54 -33.89 19.98
C LEU A 299 5.22 -35.23 19.73
N ARG A 300 4.54 -36.18 19.08
CA ARG A 300 5.13 -37.48 18.72
C ARG A 300 6.38 -37.33 17.86
N ARG A 301 6.30 -36.50 16.81
CA ARG A 301 7.45 -36.20 15.93
C ARG A 301 8.60 -35.52 16.66
N ALA A 302 8.29 -34.66 17.64
CA ALA A 302 9.33 -34.03 18.47
C ALA A 302 10.06 -35.09 19.31
N ILE A 303 9.33 -36.00 19.95
CA ILE A 303 9.89 -37.12 20.74
C ILE A 303 10.74 -38.05 19.86
N GLU A 304 10.24 -38.43 18.68
CA GLU A 304 10.98 -39.27 17.70
C GLU A 304 12.32 -38.63 17.28
N LYS A 305 12.39 -37.29 17.29
CA LYS A 305 13.62 -36.51 17.00
C LYS A 305 14.48 -36.25 18.25
N GLY A 306 14.18 -36.87 19.39
CA GLY A 306 14.89 -36.69 20.64
C GLY A 306 14.73 -35.30 21.27
N ARG A 307 13.63 -34.58 20.96
CA ARG A 307 13.33 -33.24 21.50
C ARG A 307 12.58 -33.34 22.83
N SER A 308 12.66 -32.29 23.64
CA SER A 308 11.98 -32.20 24.93
C SER A 308 10.64 -31.49 24.78
N ILE A 309 9.64 -31.88 25.58
CA ILE A 309 8.37 -31.18 25.72
C ILE A 309 8.36 -30.49 27.08
N MET A 310 8.36 -29.17 27.06
CA MET A 310 8.37 -28.34 28.26
C MET A 310 7.02 -27.64 28.41
N ALA A 311 6.60 -27.37 29.64
CA ALA A 311 5.32 -26.75 29.94
C ALA A 311 5.44 -25.66 31.01
N ILE A 312 4.55 -24.66 30.91
CA ILE A 312 4.36 -23.62 31.93
C ILE A 312 2.86 -23.50 32.28
N ARG A 313 2.60 -23.17 33.54
CA ARG A 313 1.26 -22.87 34.06
C ARG A 313 1.02 -21.36 33.99
N LEU A 314 -0.13 -20.95 33.46
CA LEU A 314 -0.61 -19.58 33.46
C LEU A 314 -1.87 -19.46 34.35
N PRO A 315 -1.72 -19.02 35.61
CA PRO A 315 -2.84 -18.92 36.55
C PRO A 315 -4.00 -18.05 36.06
N GLY A 316 -5.22 -18.58 36.13
CA GLY A 316 -6.44 -17.84 35.73
C GLY A 316 -6.62 -17.59 34.23
N PHE A 317 -5.77 -18.15 33.35
CA PHE A 317 -5.85 -17.95 31.89
C PHE A 317 -6.77 -18.94 31.14
N SER A 318 -7.40 -19.90 31.84
CA SER A 318 -8.27 -20.91 31.21
C SER A 318 -9.40 -20.24 30.41
N GLY A 319 -9.54 -20.63 29.14
CA GLY A 319 -10.51 -20.07 28.19
C GLY A 319 -10.14 -18.70 27.59
N LEU A 320 -9.07 -18.05 28.08
CA LEU A 320 -8.65 -16.73 27.60
C LEU A 320 -7.63 -16.80 26.46
N LEU A 321 -6.80 -17.86 26.41
CA LEU A 321 -5.83 -18.04 25.33
C LEU A 321 -6.53 -18.30 23.99
N GLY A 322 -7.66 -19.02 24.03
CA GLY A 322 -8.52 -19.27 22.88
C GLY A 322 -9.40 -18.09 22.45
N THR A 323 -9.43 -16.99 23.20
CA THR A 323 -10.28 -15.83 22.89
C THR A 323 -9.80 -15.14 21.62
N GLU A 324 -10.69 -14.99 20.65
CA GLU A 324 -10.44 -14.28 19.39
C GLU A 324 -10.40 -12.77 19.61
N LEU A 325 -9.30 -12.14 19.20
CA LEU A 325 -9.07 -10.70 19.32
C LEU A 325 -9.57 -9.96 18.07
N ILE A 326 -9.22 -10.52 16.91
CA ILE A 326 -9.61 -10.13 15.55
C ILE A 326 -9.70 -11.41 14.71
N PRO A 327 -10.32 -11.39 13.51
CA PRO A 327 -10.52 -12.59 12.72
C PRO A 327 -9.24 -13.43 12.56
N GLY A 328 -9.26 -14.67 13.05
CA GLY A 328 -8.15 -15.60 12.95
C GLY A 328 -6.96 -15.37 13.90
N VAL A 329 -7.01 -14.34 14.76
CA VAL A 329 -5.94 -14.05 15.73
C VAL A 329 -6.51 -14.11 17.15
N ARG A 330 -5.91 -14.98 17.98
CA ARG A 330 -6.29 -15.18 19.39
C ARG A 330 -5.19 -14.65 20.31
N LEU A 331 -5.47 -14.57 21.62
CA LEU A 331 -4.43 -14.28 22.60
C LEU A 331 -3.28 -15.30 22.55
N GLY A 332 -3.61 -16.59 22.37
CA GLY A 332 -2.63 -17.65 22.16
C GLY A 332 -1.79 -17.43 20.89
N THR A 333 -2.35 -16.82 19.84
CA THR A 333 -1.61 -16.45 18.62
C THR A 333 -0.56 -15.38 18.91
N GLU A 334 -0.89 -14.33 19.67
CA GLU A 334 0.06 -13.28 20.09
C GLU A 334 1.22 -13.86 20.94
N MET A 335 0.88 -14.80 21.84
CA MET A 335 1.89 -15.51 22.63
C MET A 335 2.77 -16.41 21.75
N ALA A 336 2.18 -17.09 20.78
CA ALA A 336 2.91 -17.93 19.82
C ALA A 336 3.90 -17.10 18.99
N ASP A 337 3.52 -15.92 18.52
CA ASP A 337 4.40 -15.04 17.73
C ASP A 337 5.65 -14.65 18.52
N ARG A 338 5.51 -14.31 19.81
CA ARG A 338 6.65 -14.03 20.70
C ARG A 338 7.48 -15.28 20.99
N ALA A 339 6.83 -16.43 21.20
CA ALA A 339 7.52 -17.69 21.44
C ALA A 339 8.37 -18.15 20.24
N ARG A 340 7.83 -18.05 19.01
CA ARG A 340 8.59 -18.37 17.78
C ARG A 340 9.83 -17.50 17.65
N PHE A 341 9.71 -16.23 18.03
CA PHE A 341 10.82 -15.29 17.98
C PHE A 341 11.90 -15.61 19.01
N TRP A 342 11.55 -15.60 20.30
CA TRP A 342 12.53 -15.72 21.38
C TRP A 342 13.07 -17.14 21.53
N GLY A 343 12.21 -18.13 21.37
CA GLY A 343 12.57 -19.53 21.51
C GLY A 343 13.02 -20.21 20.24
N ARG A 344 12.95 -19.56 19.06
CA ARG A 344 13.29 -20.16 17.76
C ARG A 344 12.48 -21.45 17.47
N VAL A 345 11.29 -21.54 18.04
CA VAL A 345 10.41 -22.73 17.94
C VAL A 345 9.38 -22.56 16.81
N GLY A 346 8.79 -23.67 16.37
CA GLY A 346 7.71 -23.64 15.37
C GLY A 346 6.39 -23.02 15.87
N GLY A 347 6.17 -23.02 17.19
CA GLY A 347 4.97 -22.46 17.82
C GLY A 347 4.80 -23.00 19.25
N ILE A 348 3.61 -22.74 19.82
CA ILE A 348 3.17 -23.24 21.12
C ILE A 348 1.90 -24.06 20.92
N LEU A 349 1.55 -24.88 21.91
CA LEU A 349 0.21 -25.44 22.06
C LEU A 349 -0.32 -25.03 23.44
N HIS A 350 -1.61 -24.73 23.55
CA HIS A 350 -2.20 -24.36 24.85
C HIS A 350 -3.49 -25.10 25.20
N SER A 351 -3.85 -25.08 26.47
CA SER A 351 -4.98 -25.85 27.04
C SER A 351 -6.31 -25.63 26.32
N ASP A 352 -6.58 -24.40 25.89
CA ASP A 352 -7.84 -24.08 25.21
C ASP A 352 -7.95 -24.69 23.79
N GLU A 353 -6.87 -25.23 23.22
CA GLU A 353 -6.85 -25.83 21.89
C GLU A 353 -6.35 -27.30 21.86
N PHE A 354 -5.91 -27.86 23.00
CA PHE A 354 -5.33 -29.21 23.09
C PHE A 354 -6.16 -30.31 22.42
N GLN A 355 -7.48 -30.28 22.58
CA GLN A 355 -8.38 -31.27 21.97
C GLN A 355 -8.32 -31.24 20.44
N SER A 356 -8.19 -30.06 19.83
CA SER A 356 -8.05 -29.89 18.37
C SER A 356 -6.74 -30.50 17.83
N TYR A 357 -5.74 -30.69 18.68
CA TYR A 357 -4.45 -31.29 18.34
C TYR A 357 -4.34 -32.77 18.73
N GLY A 358 -5.41 -33.37 19.25
CA GLY A 358 -5.46 -34.80 19.60
C GLY A 358 -4.72 -35.16 20.89
N ILE A 359 -4.62 -34.20 21.83
CA ILE A 359 -4.17 -34.46 23.20
C ILE A 359 -5.36 -34.95 24.03
N SER A 360 -5.24 -36.10 24.70
CA SER A 360 -6.34 -36.73 25.44
C SER A 360 -6.62 -36.03 26.77
N MET A 361 -7.81 -36.22 27.34
CA MET A 361 -8.14 -35.68 28.67
C MET A 361 -7.22 -36.25 29.75
N ASP A 362 -6.86 -37.53 29.68
CA ASP A 362 -5.89 -38.15 30.61
C ASP A 362 -4.52 -37.46 30.55
N GLU A 363 -4.04 -37.07 29.35
CA GLU A 363 -2.80 -36.31 29.21
C GLU A 363 -2.95 -34.92 29.83
N VAL A 364 -4.10 -34.25 29.68
CA VAL A 364 -4.36 -32.93 30.27
C VAL A 364 -4.43 -32.99 31.80
N GLU A 365 -5.09 -34.00 32.37
CA GLU A 365 -5.16 -34.21 33.82
C GLU A 365 -3.78 -34.47 34.41
N GLU A 366 -2.95 -35.26 33.73
CA GLU A 366 -1.58 -35.51 34.14
C GLU A 366 -0.72 -34.24 34.09
N LEU A 367 -0.85 -33.41 33.05
CA LEU A 367 -0.18 -32.11 32.99
C LEU A 367 -0.60 -31.20 34.15
N ARG A 368 -1.90 -31.13 34.45
CA ARG A 368 -2.42 -30.35 35.58
C ARG A 368 -1.83 -30.81 36.90
N ARG A 369 -1.73 -32.12 37.11
CA ARG A 369 -1.10 -32.71 38.31
C ARG A 369 0.38 -32.32 38.42
N ILE A 370 1.16 -32.46 37.34
CA ILE A 370 2.59 -32.12 37.33
C ILE A 370 2.81 -30.63 37.58
N LEU A 371 2.02 -29.76 36.94
CA LEU A 371 2.16 -28.31 37.05
C LEU A 371 1.49 -27.71 38.28
N ASN A 372 0.72 -28.50 39.04
CA ASN A 372 -0.16 -28.06 40.11
C ASN A 372 -1.12 -26.96 39.61
N ALA A 373 -1.78 -27.21 38.48
CA ALA A 373 -2.69 -26.28 37.82
C ALA A 373 -4.16 -26.60 38.15
N GLY A 374 -4.92 -25.59 38.55
CA GLY A 374 -6.36 -25.69 38.80
C GLY A 374 -7.20 -25.60 37.53
N ASP A 375 -8.53 -25.62 37.67
CA ASP A 375 -9.47 -25.56 36.54
C ASP A 375 -9.46 -24.21 35.80
N GLU A 376 -9.18 -23.13 36.53
CA GLU A 376 -9.08 -21.78 35.98
C GLU A 376 -7.70 -21.48 35.37
N ASP A 377 -6.73 -22.37 35.53
CA ASP A 377 -5.38 -22.20 35.00
C ASP A 377 -5.27 -22.73 33.57
N ALA A 378 -4.55 -22.00 32.73
CA ALA A 378 -4.15 -22.51 31.43
C ALA A 378 -2.77 -23.16 31.47
N ILE A 379 -2.53 -24.07 30.54
CA ILE A 379 -1.24 -24.74 30.36
C ILE A 379 -0.75 -24.44 28.95
N VAL A 380 0.51 -24.03 28.83
CA VAL A 380 1.18 -23.84 27.54
C VAL A 380 2.35 -24.80 27.43
N ILE A 381 2.47 -25.49 26.31
CA ILE A 381 3.54 -26.45 26.02
C ILE A 381 4.30 -26.08 24.75
N VAL A 382 5.59 -26.39 24.75
CA VAL A 382 6.50 -26.22 23.62
C VAL A 382 7.34 -27.48 23.45
N ALA A 383 7.55 -27.90 22.20
CA ALA A 383 8.28 -29.11 21.86
C ALA A 383 9.44 -28.82 20.90
N ASP A 384 10.66 -28.76 21.45
CA ASP A 384 11.89 -28.40 20.74
C ASP A 384 13.13 -28.78 21.59
N GLU A 385 14.31 -28.24 21.28
CA GLU A 385 15.47 -28.28 22.17
C GLU A 385 15.14 -27.60 23.49
N LYS A 386 15.70 -28.13 24.58
CA LYS A 386 15.37 -27.69 25.93
C LYS A 386 15.57 -26.18 26.13
N GLU A 387 16.66 -25.62 25.59
CA GLU A 387 16.96 -24.18 25.67
C GLU A 387 15.93 -23.34 24.89
N ASN A 388 15.63 -23.74 23.66
CA ASN A 388 14.59 -23.13 22.82
C ASN A 388 13.22 -23.13 23.50
N CYS A 389 12.84 -24.25 24.12
CA CYS A 389 11.60 -24.36 24.88
C CYS A 389 11.57 -23.41 26.08
N ILE A 390 12.67 -23.28 26.81
CA ILE A 390 12.75 -22.39 27.98
C ILE A 390 12.60 -20.93 27.54
N ASP A 391 13.33 -20.51 26.51
CA ASP A 391 13.25 -19.16 25.95
C ASP A 391 11.83 -18.85 25.42
N ALA A 392 11.20 -19.80 24.73
CA ALA A 392 9.82 -19.69 24.25
C ALA A 392 8.82 -19.49 25.40
N LEU A 393 8.87 -20.34 26.42
CA LEU A 393 7.93 -20.32 27.53
C LEU A 393 8.14 -19.09 28.44
N ARG A 394 9.36 -18.57 28.54
CA ARG A 394 9.63 -17.26 29.18
C ARG A 394 8.97 -16.13 28.42
N ALA A 395 9.06 -16.11 27.10
CA ALA A 395 8.38 -15.10 26.28
C ALA A 395 6.85 -15.18 26.41
N VAL A 396 6.29 -16.39 26.51
CA VAL A 396 4.87 -16.60 26.82
C VAL A 396 4.52 -16.04 28.21
N ALA A 397 5.34 -16.31 29.22
CA ALA A 397 5.14 -15.79 30.58
C ALA A 397 5.15 -14.26 30.62
N GLU A 398 6.11 -13.62 29.95
CA GLU A 398 6.16 -12.15 29.86
C GLU A 398 4.93 -11.59 29.14
N ARG A 399 4.50 -12.21 28.03
CA ARG A 399 3.28 -11.79 27.34
C ARG A 399 2.01 -11.98 28.18
N ALA A 400 1.98 -13.01 29.03
CA ALA A 400 0.90 -13.22 29.98
C ALA A 400 0.86 -12.12 31.04
N LYS A 401 2.03 -11.70 31.58
CA LYS A 401 2.11 -10.54 32.49
C LYS A 401 1.58 -9.27 31.82
N GLU A 402 1.97 -9.02 30.57
CA GLU A 402 1.43 -7.88 29.81
C GLU A 402 -0.08 -7.95 29.61
N ALA A 403 -0.67 -9.14 29.42
CA ALA A 403 -2.12 -9.30 29.31
C ALA A 403 -2.87 -8.94 30.61
N ILE A 404 -2.23 -9.12 31.77
CA ILE A 404 -2.76 -8.67 33.08
C ILE A 404 -2.75 -7.14 33.17
N ARG A 405 -1.76 -6.47 32.57
CA ARG A 405 -1.69 -5.00 32.49
C ARG A 405 -2.69 -4.43 31.49
N GLY A 406 -2.82 -5.05 30.31
CA GLY A 406 -3.71 -4.63 29.23
C GLY A 406 -3.10 -4.82 27.85
N VAL A 407 -3.09 -3.73 27.08
CA VAL A 407 -2.52 -3.70 25.73
C VAL A 407 -1.02 -3.35 25.83
N PRO A 408 -0.09 -4.19 25.33
CA PRO A 408 1.32 -3.83 25.31
C PRO A 408 1.63 -2.85 24.17
N GLU A 409 2.51 -1.88 24.43
CA GLU A 409 3.08 -1.02 23.39
C GLU A 409 4.05 -1.82 22.51
N GLU A 410 3.79 -1.85 21.20
CA GLU A 410 4.58 -2.64 20.25
C GLU A 410 4.45 -2.09 18.84
N THR A 411 5.41 -2.48 17.99
CA THR A 411 5.33 -2.28 16.55
C THR A 411 4.77 -3.55 15.91
N ARG A 412 3.76 -3.39 15.06
CA ARG A 412 3.04 -4.45 14.36
C ARG A 412 3.17 -4.27 12.85
N ALA A 413 3.01 -5.35 12.09
CA ALA A 413 2.95 -5.31 10.64
C ALA A 413 1.51 -5.58 10.16
N ALA A 414 1.04 -4.81 9.18
CA ALA A 414 -0.26 -5.05 8.55
C ALA A 414 -0.20 -6.26 7.60
N ASN A 415 -1.23 -7.09 7.66
CA ASN A 415 -1.49 -8.16 6.70
C ASN A 415 -2.43 -7.65 5.59
N PRO A 416 -2.49 -8.32 4.42
CA PRO A 416 -3.37 -7.91 3.32
C PRO A 416 -4.87 -7.89 3.64
N ASP A 417 -5.30 -8.60 4.68
CA ASP A 417 -6.69 -8.63 5.16
C ASP A 417 -7.01 -7.53 6.21
N GLY A 418 -6.02 -6.71 6.55
CA GLY A 418 -6.10 -5.63 7.53
C GLY A 418 -5.81 -6.07 8.96
N THR A 419 -5.63 -7.38 9.22
CA THR A 419 -5.18 -7.84 10.53
C THR A 419 -3.73 -7.42 10.78
N THR A 420 -3.32 -7.37 12.04
CA THR A 420 -1.95 -6.97 12.41
C THR A 420 -1.27 -8.10 13.17
N ARG A 421 0.04 -8.29 12.95
CA ARG A 421 0.86 -9.24 13.72
C ARG A 421 2.00 -8.52 14.44
N TYR A 422 2.42 -9.06 15.58
CA TYR A 422 3.58 -8.57 16.29
C TYR A 422 4.83 -8.60 15.39
N MET A 423 5.60 -7.51 15.39
CA MET A 423 6.87 -7.43 14.66
C MET A 423 8.05 -7.30 15.63
N ARG A 424 8.01 -6.29 16.50
CA ARG A 424 9.08 -5.98 17.46
C ARG A 424 8.57 -5.04 18.56
N PRO A 425 9.32 -4.86 19.67
CA PRO A 425 9.04 -3.81 20.63
C PRO A 425 9.14 -2.43 19.97
N ARG A 426 8.44 -1.43 20.51
CA ARG A 426 8.57 -0.06 20.00
C ARG A 426 10.03 0.41 20.11
N PRO A 427 10.56 1.11 19.09
CA PRO A 427 11.86 1.75 19.18
C PRO A 427 11.90 2.78 20.32
N GLY A 428 13.07 2.93 20.95
CA GLY A 428 13.32 3.96 21.96
C GLY A 428 13.61 5.33 21.34
N ALA A 429 13.62 6.37 22.18
CA ALA A 429 13.88 7.76 21.75
C ALA A 429 15.33 7.99 21.28
N ALA A 430 16.30 7.23 21.78
CA ALA A 430 17.73 7.42 21.51
C ALA A 430 18.19 6.67 20.25
N ARG A 431 17.65 7.04 19.08
CA ARG A 431 17.88 6.32 17.81
C ARG A 431 18.53 7.14 16.70
N MET A 432 18.69 8.45 16.89
CA MET A 432 19.27 9.36 15.90
C MET A 432 20.57 9.98 16.42
N TYR A 433 21.55 10.11 15.53
CA TYR A 433 22.80 10.84 15.75
C TYR A 433 23.23 11.54 14.45
N PRO A 434 24.07 12.60 14.48
CA PRO A 434 24.41 13.36 13.28
C PRO A 434 25.11 12.54 12.17
N GLU A 435 24.73 12.77 10.91
CA GLU A 435 25.49 12.33 9.72
C GLU A 435 26.58 13.36 9.43
N THR A 436 27.82 13.06 9.82
CA THR A 436 28.94 13.99 9.70
C THR A 436 29.58 14.03 8.32
N ASP A 437 29.25 13.05 7.46
CA ASP A 437 29.83 12.96 6.12
C ASP A 437 29.15 13.91 5.12
N VAL A 438 27.94 14.39 5.44
CA VAL A 438 27.17 15.32 4.60
C VAL A 438 27.11 16.70 5.26
N PRO A 439 27.53 17.78 4.59
CA PRO A 439 27.49 19.11 5.16
C PRO A 439 26.04 19.61 5.35
N PRO A 440 25.79 20.45 6.37
CA PRO A 440 24.51 21.14 6.52
C PRO A 440 24.18 22.02 5.30
N ILE A 441 22.89 22.20 5.04
CA ILE A 441 22.41 22.91 3.85
C ILE A 441 21.55 24.11 4.26
N PRO A 442 22.05 25.34 4.09
CA PRO A 442 21.25 26.53 4.39
C PRO A 442 20.14 26.72 3.35
N ILE A 443 18.96 27.12 3.84
CA ILE A 443 17.78 27.40 3.03
C ILE A 443 17.56 28.91 3.01
N SER A 444 17.88 29.57 1.89
CA SER A 444 17.71 31.01 1.77
C SER A 444 16.24 31.42 1.56
N ASN A 445 15.86 32.59 2.09
CA ASN A 445 14.55 33.16 1.84
C ASN A 445 14.28 33.40 0.34
N GLU A 446 15.30 33.81 -0.42
CA GLU A 446 15.20 33.96 -1.88
C GLU A 446 14.82 32.64 -2.57
N TYR A 447 15.40 31.52 -2.13
CA TYR A 447 15.05 30.22 -2.66
C TYR A 447 13.60 29.85 -2.35
N LEU A 448 13.15 30.07 -1.11
CA LEU A 448 11.77 29.81 -0.71
C LEU A 448 10.76 30.68 -1.48
N GLU A 449 11.06 31.96 -1.70
CA GLU A 449 10.20 32.84 -2.51
C GLU A 449 10.09 32.36 -3.95
N ARG A 450 11.20 31.93 -4.56
CA ARG A 450 11.17 31.34 -5.90
C ARG A 450 10.27 30.10 -5.96
N LEU A 451 10.29 29.25 -4.93
CA LEU A 451 9.40 28.09 -4.87
C LEU A 451 7.94 28.49 -4.66
N ARG A 452 7.65 29.47 -3.79
CA ARG A 452 6.30 30.01 -3.57
C ARG A 452 5.65 30.53 -4.84
N MET A 453 6.42 31.21 -5.70
CA MET A 453 5.93 31.72 -6.98
C MET A 453 5.59 30.62 -8.00
N ASN A 454 6.16 29.43 -7.85
CA ASN A 454 6.04 28.31 -8.80
C ASN A 454 5.35 27.09 -8.18
N LEU A 455 4.57 27.27 -7.12
CA LEU A 455 3.87 26.14 -6.50
C LEU A 455 2.88 25.51 -7.47
N PRO A 456 2.82 24.17 -7.53
CA PRO A 456 1.78 23.47 -8.25
C PRO A 456 0.38 23.85 -7.75
N GLU A 457 -0.60 23.72 -8.63
CA GLU A 457 -2.01 23.92 -8.28
C GLU A 457 -2.46 22.87 -7.24
N MET A 458 -3.08 23.34 -6.14
CA MET A 458 -3.65 22.44 -5.13
C MET A 458 -4.71 21.51 -5.73
N PRO A 459 -4.81 20.25 -5.29
CA PRO A 459 -5.74 19.27 -5.88
C PRO A 459 -7.19 19.76 -5.99
N GLU A 460 -7.71 20.38 -4.93
CA GLU A 460 -9.08 20.90 -4.87
C GLU A 460 -9.30 22.03 -5.88
N ARG A 461 -8.34 22.94 -6.00
CA ARG A 461 -8.37 24.04 -6.99
C ARG A 461 -8.33 23.50 -8.41
N LYS A 462 -7.51 22.47 -8.66
CA LYS A 462 -7.45 21.80 -9.97
C LYS A 462 -8.78 21.17 -10.34
N VAL A 463 -9.46 20.52 -9.40
CA VAL A 463 -10.81 19.96 -9.63
C VAL A 463 -11.82 21.06 -9.95
N GLU A 464 -11.86 22.13 -9.17
CA GLU A 464 -12.75 23.29 -9.42
C GLU A 464 -12.49 23.92 -10.79
N ARG A 465 -11.22 24.11 -11.14
CA ARG A 465 -10.79 24.62 -12.45
C ARG A 465 -11.23 23.72 -13.58
N LEU A 466 -11.00 22.40 -13.47
CA LEU A 466 -11.40 21.43 -14.48
C LEU A 466 -12.92 21.45 -14.73
N ILE A 467 -13.73 21.54 -13.67
CA ILE A 467 -15.19 21.65 -13.79
C ILE A 467 -15.58 22.95 -14.49
N ARG A 468 -15.02 24.08 -14.07
CA ARG A 468 -15.35 25.42 -14.59
C ARG A 468 -14.94 25.62 -16.05
N GLU A 469 -13.72 25.21 -16.41
CA GLU A 469 -13.12 25.49 -17.72
C GLU A 469 -13.51 24.45 -18.77
N TYR A 470 -13.68 23.20 -18.37
CA TYR A 470 -13.94 22.09 -19.31
C TYR A 470 -15.37 21.53 -19.22
N GLY A 471 -16.20 22.02 -18.30
CA GLY A 471 -17.60 21.62 -18.17
C GLY A 471 -17.80 20.14 -17.82
N ILE A 472 -16.78 19.49 -17.26
CA ILE A 472 -16.86 18.08 -16.83
C ILE A 472 -17.44 17.98 -15.41
N ASN A 473 -18.08 16.86 -15.11
CA ASN A 473 -18.63 16.65 -13.76
C ASN A 473 -17.52 16.37 -12.73
N GLU A 474 -17.85 16.53 -11.44
CA GLU A 474 -16.91 16.37 -10.34
C GLU A 474 -16.25 14.98 -10.30
N LYS A 475 -16.99 13.92 -10.61
CA LYS A 475 -16.47 12.55 -10.65
C LYS A 475 -15.32 12.44 -11.67
N LEU A 476 -15.52 12.93 -12.90
CA LEU A 476 -14.51 12.90 -13.96
C LEU A 476 -13.32 13.82 -13.63
N ALA A 477 -13.58 15.01 -13.08
CA ALA A 477 -12.52 15.92 -12.65
C ALA A 477 -11.61 15.30 -11.59
N ARG A 478 -12.19 14.65 -10.56
CA ARG A 478 -11.44 13.91 -9.53
C ARG A 478 -10.67 12.74 -10.11
N GLN A 479 -11.29 11.95 -10.99
CA GLN A 479 -10.62 10.85 -11.67
C GLN A 479 -9.42 11.33 -12.51
N LEU A 480 -9.54 12.47 -13.20
CA LEU A 480 -8.44 13.07 -13.96
C LEU A 480 -7.32 13.55 -13.04
N GLN A 481 -7.67 14.26 -11.95
CA GLN A 481 -6.73 14.74 -10.95
C GLN A 481 -5.97 13.59 -10.26
N ASP A 482 -6.61 12.44 -10.05
CA ASP A 482 -5.99 11.24 -9.50
C ASP A 482 -5.19 10.43 -10.54
N SER A 483 -5.32 10.75 -11.84
CA SER A 483 -4.65 10.06 -12.94
C SER A 483 -3.32 10.72 -13.35
N GLU A 484 -2.61 10.10 -14.29
CA GLU A 484 -1.44 10.68 -14.96
C GLU A 484 -1.80 11.47 -16.24
N TYR A 485 -3.08 11.44 -16.61
CA TYR A 485 -3.56 11.98 -17.87
C TYR A 485 -3.99 13.44 -17.79
N GLY A 486 -3.73 14.15 -16.68
CA GLY A 486 -4.16 15.54 -16.50
C GLY A 486 -3.65 16.45 -17.63
N ASP A 487 -2.34 16.46 -17.85
CA ASP A 487 -1.73 17.31 -18.88
C ASP A 487 -2.11 16.85 -20.29
N LEU A 488 -2.18 15.52 -20.49
CA LEU A 488 -2.58 14.89 -21.74
C LEU A 488 -4.03 15.27 -22.12
N PHE A 489 -4.93 15.27 -21.14
CA PHE A 489 -6.32 15.68 -21.30
C PHE A 489 -6.40 17.13 -21.78
N GLU A 490 -5.69 18.05 -21.13
CA GLU A 490 -5.71 19.47 -21.51
C GLU A 490 -5.18 19.67 -22.93
N MET A 491 -4.11 18.96 -23.31
CA MET A 491 -3.54 18.99 -24.66
C MET A 491 -4.53 18.48 -25.71
N ILE A 492 -5.13 17.31 -25.48
CA ILE A 492 -6.10 16.71 -26.42
C ILE A 492 -7.29 17.64 -26.63
N VAL A 493 -7.87 18.19 -25.56
CA VAL A 493 -9.03 19.07 -25.69
C VAL A 493 -8.67 20.33 -26.50
N LYS A 494 -7.50 20.92 -26.24
CA LYS A 494 -7.03 22.14 -26.94
C LYS A 494 -6.74 21.87 -28.43
N GLU A 495 -6.14 20.73 -28.77
CA GLU A 495 -5.68 20.44 -30.14
C GLU A 495 -6.75 19.80 -31.04
N THR A 496 -7.67 19.00 -30.47
CA THR A 496 -8.56 18.14 -31.27
C THR A 496 -10.00 18.64 -31.34
N GLY A 497 -10.42 19.54 -30.44
CA GLY A 497 -11.81 20.00 -30.35
C GLY A 497 -12.82 18.91 -29.94
N VAL A 498 -12.34 17.73 -29.55
CA VAL A 498 -13.20 16.63 -29.08
C VAL A 498 -13.81 17.01 -27.72
N PRO A 499 -15.10 16.71 -27.45
CA PRO A 499 -15.76 17.11 -26.21
C PRO A 499 -15.03 16.62 -24.95
N SER A 500 -14.78 17.55 -24.02
CA SER A 500 -13.98 17.31 -22.82
C SER A 500 -14.48 16.14 -21.98
N THR A 501 -15.80 16.01 -21.79
CA THR A 501 -16.39 14.87 -21.06
C THR A 501 -16.02 13.53 -21.67
N PHE A 502 -15.97 13.44 -23.00
CA PHE A 502 -15.59 12.21 -23.70
C PHE A 502 -14.10 11.93 -23.52
N VAL A 503 -13.24 12.91 -23.74
CA VAL A 503 -11.78 12.76 -23.55
C VAL A 503 -11.46 12.32 -22.12
N ALA A 504 -12.07 12.97 -21.12
CA ALA A 504 -11.90 12.63 -19.71
C ALA A 504 -12.30 11.17 -19.44
N ALA A 505 -13.53 10.79 -19.80
CA ALA A 505 -14.05 9.44 -19.57
C ALA A 505 -13.23 8.37 -20.30
N THR A 506 -12.76 8.65 -21.50
CA THR A 506 -11.90 7.72 -22.23
C THR A 506 -10.57 7.50 -21.51
N LEU A 507 -9.89 8.56 -21.12
CA LEU A 507 -8.60 8.47 -20.44
C LEU A 507 -8.73 7.82 -19.06
N THR A 508 -9.77 8.14 -18.29
CA THR A 508 -9.90 7.69 -16.90
C THR A 508 -10.70 6.42 -16.69
N GLU A 509 -11.62 6.09 -17.59
CA GLU A 509 -12.52 4.92 -17.46
C GLU A 509 -12.26 3.89 -18.58
N THR A 510 -12.28 4.29 -19.85
CA THR A 510 -12.10 3.34 -20.98
C THR A 510 -10.72 2.68 -20.94
N LEU A 511 -9.64 3.45 -20.85
CA LEU A 511 -8.28 2.90 -20.77
C LEU A 511 -8.11 1.95 -19.56
N LYS A 512 -8.73 2.29 -18.42
CA LYS A 512 -8.75 1.40 -17.25
C LYS A 512 -9.54 0.11 -17.51
N SER A 513 -10.67 0.18 -18.21
CA SER A 513 -11.44 -1.02 -18.61
C SER A 513 -10.62 -1.93 -19.50
N LEU A 514 -9.98 -1.37 -20.54
CA LEU A 514 -9.14 -2.14 -21.45
C LEU A 514 -7.97 -2.81 -20.72
N LYS A 515 -7.35 -2.10 -19.76
CA LYS A 515 -6.32 -2.69 -18.91
C LYS A 515 -6.84 -3.87 -18.09
N ARG A 516 -8.07 -3.81 -17.55
CA ARG A 516 -8.71 -4.94 -16.82
C ARG A 516 -9.05 -6.11 -17.74
N GLU A 517 -9.37 -5.83 -18.99
CA GLU A 517 -9.59 -6.85 -20.04
C GLU A 517 -8.28 -7.52 -20.49
N GLY A 518 -7.12 -7.05 -20.01
CA GLY A 518 -5.81 -7.64 -20.28
C GLY A 518 -5.04 -6.99 -21.43
N PHE A 519 -5.51 -5.87 -21.97
CA PHE A 519 -4.79 -5.11 -23.00
C PHE A 519 -3.65 -4.29 -22.38
N GLY A 520 -2.47 -4.31 -23.02
CA GLY A 520 -1.25 -3.64 -22.55
C GLY A 520 -1.27 -2.13 -22.77
N ILE A 521 -2.22 -1.43 -22.13
CA ILE A 521 -2.45 0.01 -22.31
C ILE A 521 -1.23 0.85 -21.89
N GLU A 522 -0.43 0.35 -20.95
CA GLU A 522 0.84 0.98 -20.55
C GLU A 522 1.88 1.06 -21.68
N ARG A 523 1.69 0.33 -22.80
CA ARG A 523 2.57 0.40 -23.97
C ARG A 523 2.19 1.51 -24.95
N LEU A 524 1.01 2.12 -24.78
CA LEU A 524 0.57 3.22 -25.65
C LEU A 524 1.40 4.47 -25.37
N SER A 525 2.00 5.04 -26.41
CA SER A 525 2.70 6.32 -26.28
C SER A 525 1.70 7.48 -26.13
N ARG A 526 2.16 8.60 -25.56
CA ARG A 526 1.35 9.82 -25.44
C ARG A 526 0.91 10.31 -26.82
N GLU A 527 1.80 10.22 -27.80
CA GLU A 527 1.58 10.63 -29.19
C GLU A 527 0.51 9.76 -29.86
N GLN A 528 0.55 8.44 -29.67
CA GLN A 528 -0.47 7.53 -30.19
C GLN A 528 -1.86 7.87 -29.63
N ILE A 529 -1.96 8.22 -28.35
CA ILE A 529 -3.22 8.62 -27.73
C ILE A 529 -3.73 9.93 -28.34
N ILE A 530 -2.87 10.95 -28.45
CA ILE A 530 -3.23 12.26 -29.03
C ILE A 530 -3.71 12.09 -30.48
N GLU A 531 -2.96 11.34 -31.30
CA GLU A 531 -3.29 11.14 -32.71
C GLU A 531 -4.61 10.38 -32.87
N ALA A 532 -4.90 9.37 -32.04
CA ALA A 532 -6.20 8.69 -32.07
C ALA A 532 -7.37 9.67 -31.82
N PHE A 533 -7.21 10.62 -30.89
CA PHE A 533 -8.22 11.68 -30.69
C PHE A 533 -8.25 12.69 -31.84
N ARG A 534 -7.12 12.97 -32.51
CA ARG A 534 -7.06 13.83 -33.70
C ARG A 534 -7.82 13.22 -34.88
N LEU A 535 -7.78 11.89 -35.05
CA LEU A 535 -8.60 11.18 -36.03
C LEU A 535 -10.11 11.29 -35.75
N VAL A 536 -10.50 11.36 -34.47
CA VAL A 536 -11.90 11.64 -34.10
C VAL A 536 -12.25 13.11 -34.33
N GLY A 537 -11.40 14.05 -33.92
CA GLY A 537 -11.61 15.49 -34.10
C GLY A 537 -11.73 15.91 -35.56
N SER A 538 -10.95 15.29 -36.44
CA SER A 538 -11.00 15.49 -37.90
C SER A 538 -12.16 14.77 -38.60
N GLY A 539 -12.93 13.94 -37.89
CA GLY A 539 -14.04 13.17 -38.45
C GLY A 539 -13.60 11.96 -39.29
N ARG A 540 -12.33 11.56 -39.21
CA ARG A 540 -11.80 10.38 -39.91
C ARG A 540 -12.33 9.07 -39.33
N THR A 541 -12.54 9.03 -38.02
CA THR A 541 -13.18 7.93 -37.31
C THR A 541 -14.19 8.43 -36.28
N SER A 542 -14.98 7.53 -35.69
CA SER A 542 -16.00 7.84 -34.70
C SER A 542 -15.49 7.71 -33.26
N LYS A 543 -16.21 8.29 -32.31
CA LYS A 543 -15.92 8.15 -30.87
C LYS A 543 -16.04 6.70 -30.41
N GLU A 544 -16.99 5.96 -30.99
CA GLU A 544 -17.26 4.57 -30.66
C GLU A 544 -16.16 3.61 -31.15
N ALA A 545 -15.34 4.03 -32.12
CA ALA A 545 -14.23 3.27 -32.66
C ALA A 545 -12.96 3.33 -31.78
N LEU A 546 -12.85 4.36 -30.93
CA LEU A 546 -11.65 4.65 -30.15
C LEU A 546 -11.20 3.50 -29.23
N PRO A 547 -12.10 2.79 -28.51
CA PRO A 547 -11.69 1.63 -27.71
C PRO A 547 -11.04 0.52 -28.54
N GLU A 548 -11.55 0.25 -29.75
CA GLU A 548 -11.01 -0.78 -30.64
C GLU A 548 -9.65 -0.37 -31.24
N ILE A 549 -9.49 0.93 -31.53
CA ILE A 549 -8.19 1.51 -31.94
C ILE A 549 -7.14 1.29 -30.85
N PHE A 550 -7.46 1.63 -29.58
CA PHE A 550 -6.53 1.43 -28.47
C PHE A 550 -6.24 -0.04 -28.19
N LYS A 551 -7.23 -0.94 -28.30
CA LYS A 551 -6.99 -2.39 -28.21
C LYS A 551 -5.97 -2.85 -29.25
N TRP A 552 -6.11 -2.42 -30.50
CA TRP A 552 -5.19 -2.81 -31.57
C TRP A 552 -3.79 -2.22 -31.36
N LEU A 553 -3.69 -0.94 -31.01
CA LEU A 553 -2.41 -0.27 -30.73
C LEU A 553 -1.66 -0.91 -29.55
N SER A 554 -2.38 -1.42 -28.54
CA SER A 554 -1.77 -2.09 -27.39
C SER A 554 -0.96 -3.36 -27.75
N SER A 555 -1.27 -3.95 -28.92
CA SER A 555 -0.58 -5.11 -29.47
C SER A 555 0.42 -4.77 -30.60
N HIS A 556 0.48 -3.51 -31.04
CA HIS A 556 1.30 -3.04 -32.14
C HIS A 556 2.07 -1.78 -31.71
N GLU A 557 3.13 -2.00 -30.93
CA GLU A 557 3.95 -0.93 -30.36
C GLU A 557 4.57 -0.07 -31.47
N GLY A 558 4.46 1.26 -31.33
CA GLY A 558 4.96 2.22 -32.32
C GLY A 558 4.14 2.36 -33.60
N ALA A 559 3.04 1.63 -33.78
CA ALA A 559 2.17 1.76 -34.95
C ALA A 559 1.35 3.06 -34.93
N ASP A 560 1.01 3.57 -36.11
CA ASP A 560 0.20 4.79 -36.28
C ASP A 560 -1.30 4.47 -36.07
N PRO A 561 -2.05 5.25 -35.27
CA PRO A 561 -3.49 5.11 -35.14
C PRO A 561 -4.28 5.07 -36.47
N GLU A 562 -3.81 5.74 -37.54
CA GLU A 562 -4.46 5.67 -38.86
C GLU A 562 -4.35 4.26 -39.48
N GLU A 563 -3.29 3.50 -39.18
CA GLU A 563 -3.17 2.10 -39.60
C GLU A 563 -4.21 1.22 -38.90
N ALA A 564 -4.47 1.46 -37.61
CA ALA A 564 -5.51 0.79 -36.86
C ALA A 564 -6.88 1.05 -37.51
N VAL A 565 -7.16 2.31 -37.85
CA VAL A 565 -8.42 2.71 -38.51
C VAL A 565 -8.60 2.02 -39.86
N LYS A 566 -7.55 1.90 -40.67
CA LYS A 566 -7.60 1.22 -41.96
C LYS A 566 -7.77 -0.29 -41.80
N THR A 567 -6.94 -0.92 -40.97
CA THR A 567 -6.88 -2.38 -40.79
C THR A 567 -8.18 -2.93 -40.19
N LEU A 568 -8.74 -2.22 -39.21
CA LEU A 568 -10.01 -2.60 -38.58
C LEU A 568 -11.23 -2.14 -39.38
N GLY A 569 -11.04 -1.40 -40.47
CA GLY A 569 -12.11 -0.85 -41.28
C GLY A 569 -13.00 0.15 -40.52
N LEU A 570 -12.42 0.94 -39.62
CA LEU A 570 -13.10 1.89 -38.73
C LEU A 570 -13.18 3.32 -39.31
N ALA A 571 -12.77 3.51 -40.57
CA ALA A 571 -12.88 4.80 -41.25
C ALA A 571 -14.36 5.18 -41.47
N MET A 572 -14.67 6.46 -41.26
CA MET A 572 -15.97 7.03 -41.58
C MET A 572 -16.25 6.96 -43.08
N LEU A 573 -17.44 6.50 -43.45
CA LEU A 573 -17.89 6.49 -44.84
C LEU A 573 -18.20 7.92 -45.31
N SER A 574 -17.82 8.22 -46.55
CA SER A 574 -18.24 9.47 -47.18
C SER A 574 -19.76 9.48 -47.41
N LYS A 575 -20.35 10.69 -47.49
CA LYS A 575 -21.78 10.85 -47.81
C LYS A 575 -22.19 10.10 -49.08
N HIS A 576 -21.34 10.11 -50.11
CA HIS A 576 -21.61 9.43 -51.38
C HIS A 576 -21.57 7.91 -51.28
N GLU A 577 -20.66 7.35 -50.48
CA GLU A 577 -20.65 5.90 -50.20
C GLU A 577 -21.85 5.48 -49.38
N LEU A 578 -22.18 6.26 -48.34
CA LEU A 578 -23.34 6.01 -47.50
C LEU A 578 -24.65 6.07 -48.29
N GLN A 579 -24.79 7.05 -49.19
CA GLN A 579 -25.97 7.18 -50.04
C GLN A 579 -26.12 5.98 -50.99
N ARG A 580 -25.02 5.50 -51.60
CA ARG A 580 -25.04 4.28 -52.43
C ARG A 580 -25.47 3.05 -51.64
N ILE A 581 -24.91 2.86 -50.45
CA ILE A 581 -25.26 1.74 -49.56
C ILE A 581 -26.75 1.80 -49.16
N ILE A 582 -27.28 2.99 -48.86
CA ILE A 582 -28.69 3.17 -48.50
C ILE A 582 -29.61 2.90 -49.70
N GLN A 583 -29.24 3.34 -50.90
CA GLN A 583 -29.99 3.06 -52.13
C GLN A 583 -30.02 1.56 -52.43
N GLU A 584 -28.88 0.88 -52.37
CA GLU A 584 -28.81 -0.59 -52.52
C GLU A 584 -29.65 -1.32 -51.47
N LEU A 585 -29.62 -0.85 -50.22
CA LEU A 585 -30.42 -1.44 -49.15
C LEU A 585 -31.92 -1.26 -49.42
N ILE A 586 -32.35 -0.08 -49.85
CA ILE A 586 -33.74 0.21 -50.20
C ILE A 586 -34.18 -0.65 -51.38
N ASP A 587 -33.34 -0.80 -52.40
CA ASP A 587 -33.60 -1.65 -53.56
C ASP A 587 -33.75 -3.13 -53.20
N GLN A 588 -32.91 -3.63 -52.30
CA GLN A 588 -33.00 -5.00 -51.79
C GLN A 588 -34.21 -5.22 -50.88
N ASN A 589 -34.75 -4.16 -50.27
CA ASN A 589 -35.85 -4.22 -49.30
C ASN A 589 -37.14 -3.54 -49.80
N ARG A 590 -37.35 -3.43 -51.13
CA ARG A 590 -38.51 -2.76 -51.73
C ARG A 590 -39.85 -3.24 -51.18
N ARG A 591 -40.01 -4.56 -50.97
CA ARG A 591 -41.23 -5.16 -50.38
C ARG A 591 -41.54 -4.64 -48.98
N LEU A 592 -40.50 -4.43 -48.16
CA LEU A 592 -40.63 -3.93 -46.80
C LEU A 592 -41.16 -2.48 -46.78
N ILE A 593 -40.72 -1.67 -47.76
CA ILE A 593 -41.13 -0.27 -47.90
C ILE A 593 -42.56 -0.18 -48.44
N SER A 594 -42.95 -1.03 -49.40
CA SER A 594 -44.31 -1.07 -49.93
C SER A 594 -45.34 -1.54 -48.89
N GLU A 595 -44.99 -2.49 -48.03
CA GLU A 595 -45.91 -3.03 -47.01
C GLU A 595 -46.03 -2.14 -45.78
N ARG A 596 -44.94 -1.48 -45.35
CA ARG A 596 -44.89 -0.75 -44.07
C ARG A 596 -44.79 0.77 -44.20
N GLY A 597 -44.54 1.30 -45.39
CA GLY A 597 -44.40 2.75 -45.61
C GLY A 597 -43.36 3.38 -44.69
N GLU A 598 -43.70 4.49 -44.01
CA GLU A 598 -42.81 5.15 -43.04
C GLU A 598 -42.38 4.27 -41.87
N ARG A 599 -43.15 3.23 -41.54
CA ARG A 599 -42.80 2.27 -40.48
C ARG A 599 -41.64 1.34 -40.89
N ALA A 600 -41.20 1.36 -42.14
CA ALA A 600 -39.99 0.66 -42.61
C ALA A 600 -38.69 1.33 -42.14
N PHE A 601 -38.73 2.59 -41.67
CA PHE A 601 -37.57 3.33 -41.20
C PHE A 601 -36.78 2.60 -40.10
N GLY A 602 -37.47 2.12 -39.05
CA GLY A 602 -36.83 1.46 -37.90
C GLY A 602 -36.02 0.21 -38.28
N PRO A 603 -36.60 -0.76 -39.01
CA PRO A 603 -35.87 -1.92 -39.52
C PRO A 603 -34.67 -1.58 -40.41
N LEU A 604 -34.83 -0.63 -41.36
CA LEU A 604 -33.75 -0.22 -42.27
C LEU A 604 -32.60 0.47 -41.52
N MET A 605 -32.94 1.34 -40.55
CA MET A 605 -31.97 1.94 -39.64
C MET A 605 -31.21 0.86 -38.86
N GLY A 606 -31.91 -0.16 -38.35
CA GLY A 606 -31.31 -1.30 -37.66
C GLY A 606 -30.31 -2.08 -38.52
N MET A 607 -30.62 -2.31 -39.80
CA MET A 607 -29.74 -3.02 -40.73
C MET A 607 -28.45 -2.24 -41.04
N ILE A 608 -28.55 -0.94 -41.33
CA ILE A 608 -27.37 -0.08 -41.55
C ILE A 608 -26.53 0.00 -40.28
N MET A 609 -27.16 0.29 -39.13
CA MET A 609 -26.43 0.46 -37.88
C MET A 609 -25.81 -0.84 -37.37
N LYS A 610 -26.37 -2.02 -37.71
CA LYS A 610 -25.76 -3.31 -37.38
C LYS A 610 -24.49 -3.57 -38.19
N LYS A 611 -24.47 -3.17 -39.47
CA LYS A 611 -23.37 -3.47 -40.39
C LYS A 611 -22.27 -2.40 -40.41
N TYR A 612 -22.63 -1.14 -40.16
CA TYR A 612 -21.72 0.01 -40.28
C TYR A 612 -21.61 0.82 -38.97
N ARG A 613 -21.91 0.21 -37.82
CA ARG A 613 -21.79 0.85 -36.51
C ARG A 613 -20.39 1.45 -36.33
N GLY A 614 -20.31 2.69 -35.87
CA GLY A 614 -19.04 3.39 -35.67
C GLY A 614 -18.34 3.86 -36.96
N ARG A 615 -18.96 3.69 -38.13
CA ARG A 615 -18.45 4.15 -39.43
C ARG A 615 -19.37 5.14 -40.14
N VAL A 616 -20.53 5.43 -39.56
CA VAL A 616 -21.57 6.29 -40.13
C VAL A 616 -22.16 7.17 -39.04
N ASP A 617 -22.48 8.41 -39.38
CA ASP A 617 -23.20 9.32 -38.49
C ASP A 617 -24.69 8.94 -38.48
N ALA A 618 -25.23 8.59 -37.31
CA ALA A 618 -26.61 8.13 -37.18
C ALA A 618 -27.65 9.19 -37.60
N ARG A 619 -27.35 10.49 -37.45
CA ARG A 619 -28.25 11.56 -37.92
C ARG A 619 -28.24 11.63 -39.44
N MET A 620 -27.06 11.49 -40.05
CA MET A 620 -26.91 11.46 -41.51
C MET A 620 -27.59 10.23 -42.11
N VAL A 621 -27.42 9.04 -41.52
CA VAL A 621 -28.14 7.82 -41.93
C VAL A 621 -29.64 8.03 -41.82
N SER A 622 -30.12 8.60 -40.69
CA SER A 622 -31.55 8.85 -40.50
C SER A 622 -32.11 9.80 -41.55
N ALA A 623 -31.39 10.87 -41.88
CA ALA A 623 -31.80 11.83 -42.89
C ALA A 623 -31.87 11.18 -44.29
N LEU A 624 -30.82 10.45 -44.69
CA LEU A 624 -30.74 9.81 -46.00
C LEU A 624 -31.78 8.69 -46.18
N ILE A 625 -32.02 7.87 -45.16
CA ILE A 625 -33.07 6.84 -45.21
C ILE A 625 -34.45 7.49 -45.36
N LYS A 626 -34.75 8.56 -44.61
CA LYS A 626 -36.03 9.27 -44.73
C LYS A 626 -36.20 9.89 -46.11
N GLU A 627 -35.17 10.54 -46.63
CA GLU A 627 -35.18 11.17 -47.95
C GLU A 627 -35.43 10.14 -49.06
N GLU A 628 -34.73 9.01 -49.05
CA GLU A 628 -34.88 7.98 -50.09
C GLU A 628 -36.21 7.20 -49.96
N ILE A 629 -36.73 6.96 -48.75
CA ILE A 629 -38.09 6.42 -48.56
C ILE A 629 -39.14 7.38 -49.16
N SER A 630 -39.02 8.68 -48.89
CA SER A 630 -39.91 9.70 -49.45
C SER A 630 -39.82 9.77 -50.96
N ARG A 631 -38.61 9.71 -51.53
CA ARG A 631 -38.37 9.71 -52.98
C ARG A 631 -38.97 8.46 -53.64
N TYR A 632 -38.80 7.29 -53.05
CA TYR A 632 -39.38 6.04 -53.55
C TYR A 632 -40.91 6.07 -53.55
N ARG A 633 -41.53 6.65 -52.51
CA ARG A 633 -42.99 6.82 -52.45
C ARG A 633 -43.52 7.90 -53.40
N GLY A 634 -42.76 8.96 -53.65
CA GLY A 634 -43.13 10.05 -54.55
C GLY A 634 -42.96 9.73 -56.04
N GLY A 635 -42.09 8.78 -56.40
CA GLY A 635 -41.89 8.29 -57.78
C GLY A 635 -42.74 7.07 -58.16
N ALA A 636 -43.62 6.61 -57.26
CA ALA A 636 -44.52 5.47 -57.47
C ALA A 636 -45.98 5.86 -57.75
N ASN A 637 -46.21 7.11 -58.18
CA ASN A 637 -47.50 7.62 -58.66
C ASN A 637 -47.53 7.69 -60.19
#